data_AF-A0A0K6HUB1-F1
#
_entry.id   AF-A0A0K6HUB1-F1
#
_cell.length_a   1.000
_cell.length_b   1.000
_cell.length_c   1.000
_cell.angle_alpha   90.00
_cell.angle_beta   90.00
_cell.angle_gamma   90.00
#
_symmetry.space_group_name_H-M   'P 1'
#
loop_
_entity.id
_entity.type
_entity.pdbx_description
1 polymer ?
#
loop_
_entity_poly.entity_id
_entity_poly.type
_entity_poly.pdbx_seq_one_letter_code
_entity_poly.pdbx_strand_id
1 'polypeptide(L)'
;MRCAVSLACTALLGVATAGLAVAQTAGPQAKPIWRCGNSYSHQPCDDGHAVSAQDPRTPQQRQQAEEQQHRLSALLAERDAQRAEQQAQQRKEAAAMQRAQLKALRAQHRAAKKARAAQTSRKKRQIKPAPQRKVVVPQQP
;
A
#
# COMPACT_ATOMS: atom_id res chain seq x y z
N MET A 1 44.51 14.45 -33.96
CA MET A 1 44.80 13.41 -34.96
C MET A 1 43.49 13.06 -35.67
N ARG A 2 43.31 13.58 -36.89
CA ARG A 2 42.17 13.34 -37.78
C ARG A 2 42.74 13.09 -39.19
N CYS A 3 42.48 11.93 -39.76
CA CYS A 3 42.48 11.57 -41.20
C CYS A 3 41.56 10.32 -41.26
N ALA A 4 40.37 10.26 -41.86
CA ALA A 4 39.91 10.58 -43.22
C ALA A 4 40.50 9.68 -44.33
N VAL A 5 39.62 9.31 -45.27
CA VAL A 5 39.82 8.61 -46.57
C VAL A 5 39.67 7.08 -46.49
N SER A 6 38.47 6.54 -46.74
CA SER A 6 37.81 6.26 -48.05
C SER A 6 38.43 5.07 -48.80
N LEU A 7 37.62 4.08 -49.15
CA LEU A 7 37.15 3.83 -50.53
C LEU A 7 36.50 2.45 -50.63
N ALA A 8 35.32 2.44 -51.24
CA ALA A 8 34.58 1.27 -51.66
C ALA A 8 35.36 0.47 -52.70
N CYS A 9 35.24 -0.87 -52.66
CA CYS A 9 35.47 -1.72 -53.82
C CYS A 9 34.34 -2.75 -53.89
N THR A 10 33.46 -2.53 -54.85
CA THR A 10 32.36 -3.40 -55.29
C THR A 10 32.88 -4.70 -55.89
N ALA A 11 32.28 -5.83 -55.54
CA ALA A 11 32.21 -6.98 -56.44
C ALA A 11 30.89 -7.75 -56.20
N LEU A 12 30.16 -7.87 -57.30
CA LEU A 12 28.87 -8.52 -57.49
C LEU A 12 28.96 -10.06 -57.39
N LEU A 13 27.78 -10.66 -57.24
CA LEU A 13 27.36 -12.04 -57.57
C LEU A 13 27.49 -13.12 -56.48
N GLY A 14 26.32 -13.51 -55.96
CA GLY A 14 26.14 -14.71 -55.16
C GLY A 14 24.69 -14.91 -54.71
N VAL A 15 23.75 -15.08 -55.65
CA VAL A 15 22.42 -15.62 -55.33
C VAL A 15 22.58 -17.11 -55.04
N ALA A 16 22.49 -17.48 -53.77
CA ALA A 16 22.27 -18.86 -53.33
C ALA A 16 21.25 -18.84 -52.19
N THR A 17 19.97 -18.91 -52.57
CA THR A 17 18.87 -19.32 -51.71
C THR A 17 19.07 -20.77 -51.28
N ALA A 18 19.37 -21.03 -50.00
CA ALA A 18 19.03 -22.29 -49.34
C ALA A 18 19.26 -22.21 -47.83
N GLY A 19 18.17 -22.40 -47.06
CA GLY A 19 18.25 -22.96 -45.71
C GLY A 19 18.44 -21.97 -44.56
N LEU A 20 17.44 -21.12 -44.31
CA LEU A 20 17.24 -20.57 -42.96
C LEU A 20 16.90 -21.75 -42.03
N ALA A 21 17.92 -22.33 -41.40
CA ALA A 21 17.73 -23.37 -40.39
C ALA A 21 17.04 -22.73 -39.18
N VAL A 22 15.72 -22.86 -39.13
CA VAL A 22 14.93 -22.58 -37.93
C VAL A 22 15.43 -23.56 -36.87
N ALA A 23 16.29 -23.06 -35.98
CA ALA A 23 16.68 -23.75 -34.77
C ALA A 23 15.40 -23.94 -33.95
N GLN A 24 14.74 -25.08 -34.15
CA GLN A 24 13.67 -25.55 -33.29
C GLN A 24 14.33 -25.80 -31.93
N THR A 25 14.20 -24.83 -31.03
CA THR A 25 14.53 -25.00 -29.62
C THR A 25 13.60 -26.09 -29.10
N ALA A 26 14.07 -27.33 -29.16
CA ALA A 26 13.41 -28.46 -28.51
C ALA A 26 13.38 -28.11 -27.02
N GLY A 27 12.22 -27.61 -26.58
CA GLY A 27 11.96 -27.38 -25.16
C GLY A 27 12.23 -28.67 -24.38
N PRO A 28 12.61 -28.57 -23.10
CA PRO A 28 12.90 -29.75 -22.29
C PRO A 28 11.73 -30.73 -22.41
N GLN A 29 12.01 -31.92 -22.93
CA GLN A 29 11.04 -33.00 -23.07
C GLN A 29 10.53 -33.32 -21.67
N ALA A 30 9.35 -32.82 -21.32
CA ALA A 30 8.77 -33.05 -20.00
C ALA A 30 8.56 -34.56 -19.84
N LYS A 31 9.03 -35.10 -18.71
CA LYS A 31 8.85 -36.52 -18.40
C LYS A 31 7.36 -36.83 -18.41
N PRO A 32 6.93 -37.96 -19.02
CA PRO A 32 5.51 -38.30 -19.11
C PRO A 32 4.92 -38.44 -17.71
N ILE A 33 3.80 -37.77 -17.46
CA ILE A 33 3.03 -37.89 -16.23
C ILE A 33 1.89 -38.87 -16.49
N TRP A 34 1.68 -39.81 -15.58
CA TRP A 34 0.64 -40.84 -15.68
C TRP A 34 -0.50 -40.51 -14.73
N ARG A 35 -1.74 -40.71 -15.18
CA ARG A 35 -2.92 -40.60 -14.33
C ARG A 35 -3.37 -42.00 -13.91
N CYS A 36 -3.19 -42.31 -12.63
CA CYS A 36 -3.47 -43.58 -12.01
C CYS A 36 -4.74 -43.43 -11.16
N GLY A 37 -5.91 -43.64 -11.76
CA GLY A 37 -7.20 -43.41 -11.10
C GLY A 37 -7.37 -41.95 -10.66
N ASN A 38 -7.27 -41.69 -9.36
CA ASN A 38 -7.45 -40.36 -8.75
C ASN A 38 -6.14 -39.63 -8.41
N SER A 39 -4.99 -40.21 -8.76
CA SER A 39 -3.66 -39.69 -8.46
C SER A 39 -2.82 -39.51 -9.72
N TYR A 40 -1.84 -38.61 -9.68
CA TYR A 40 -0.84 -38.43 -10.73
C TYR A 40 0.50 -39.03 -10.28
N SER A 41 1.19 -39.73 -11.16
CA SER A 41 2.48 -40.37 -10.92
C SER A 41 3.48 -40.04 -12.03
N HIS A 42 4.77 -40.01 -11.68
CA HIS A 42 5.85 -39.93 -12.68
C HIS A 42 6.30 -41.32 -13.14
N GLN A 43 5.76 -42.38 -12.55
CA GLN A 43 5.97 -43.77 -12.97
C GLN A 43 4.71 -44.31 -13.64
N PRO A 44 4.86 -45.16 -14.68
CA PRO A 44 3.74 -45.90 -15.25
C PRO A 44 3.03 -46.73 -14.17
N CYS A 45 1.72 -46.86 -14.29
CA CYS A 45 0.88 -47.68 -13.43
C CYS A 45 0.02 -48.59 -14.31
N ASP A 46 -0.32 -49.78 -13.80
CA ASP A 46 -0.91 -50.85 -14.60
C ASP A 46 -2.19 -50.42 -15.35
N ASP A 47 -3.06 -49.63 -14.70
CA ASP A 47 -4.31 -49.12 -15.28
C ASP A 47 -4.26 -47.63 -15.69
N GLY A 48 -3.07 -47.02 -15.69
CA GLY A 48 -2.91 -45.59 -15.97
C GLY A 48 -2.69 -45.26 -17.43
N HIS A 49 -3.07 -44.05 -17.82
CA HIS A 49 -2.72 -43.50 -19.13
C HIS A 49 -1.77 -42.32 -18.99
N ALA A 50 -0.88 -42.16 -19.98
CA ALA A 50 0.01 -41.02 -20.07
C ALA A 50 -0.79 -39.75 -20.39
N VAL A 51 -0.52 -38.69 -19.63
CA VAL A 51 -1.08 -37.36 -19.80
C VAL A 51 0.05 -36.42 -20.23
N SER A 52 -0.21 -35.63 -21.26
CA SER A 52 0.72 -34.58 -21.68
C SER A 52 0.85 -33.53 -20.59
N ALA A 53 2.08 -33.27 -20.16
CA ALA A 53 2.41 -32.22 -19.20
C ALA A 53 2.61 -30.85 -19.89
N GLN A 54 2.43 -30.78 -21.21
CA GLN A 54 2.59 -29.57 -21.99
C GLN A 54 1.32 -28.71 -21.91
N ASP A 55 1.51 -27.40 -21.86
CA ASP A 55 0.41 -26.45 -21.92
C ASP A 55 -0.29 -26.56 -23.29
N PRO A 56 -1.59 -26.88 -23.34
CA PRO A 56 -2.32 -27.01 -24.59
C PRO A 56 -2.55 -25.65 -25.29
N ARG A 57 -2.29 -24.52 -24.62
CA ARG A 57 -2.52 -23.19 -25.18
C ARG A 57 -1.51 -22.85 -26.27
N THR A 58 -2.01 -22.25 -27.36
CA THR A 58 -1.14 -21.72 -28.41
C THR A 58 -0.33 -20.52 -27.89
N PRO A 59 0.80 -20.17 -28.53
CA PRO A 59 1.58 -18.98 -28.15
C PRO A 59 0.75 -17.69 -28.14
N GLN A 60 -0.16 -17.53 -29.10
CA GLN A 60 -1.07 -16.39 -29.17
C GLN A 60 -2.03 -16.34 -27.96
N GLN A 61 -2.59 -17.49 -27.56
CA GLN A 61 -3.46 -17.56 -26.39
C GLN A 61 -2.72 -17.24 -25.09
N ARG A 62 -1.43 -17.61 -24.99
CA ARG A 62 -0.60 -17.25 -23.84
C ARG A 62 -0.36 -15.75 -23.78
N GLN A 63 0.02 -15.12 -24.90
CA GLN A 63 0.22 -13.67 -24.97
C GLN A 63 -1.05 -12.91 -24.61
N GLN A 64 -2.21 -13.31 -25.15
CA GLN A 64 -3.48 -12.70 -24.79
C GLN A 64 -3.80 -12.83 -23.29
N ALA A 65 -3.53 -14.00 -22.69
CA ALA A 65 -3.74 -14.20 -21.27
C ALA A 65 -2.81 -13.30 -20.42
N GLU A 66 -1.53 -13.19 -20.81
CA GLU A 66 -0.55 -12.33 -20.14
C GLU A 66 -0.93 -10.85 -20.23
N GLU A 67 -1.37 -10.38 -21.41
CA GLU A 67 -1.85 -9.00 -21.60
C GLU A 67 -3.09 -8.70 -20.73
N GLN A 68 -4.03 -9.64 -20.64
CA GLN A 68 -5.21 -9.50 -19.78
C GLN A 68 -4.80 -9.48 -18.30
N GLN A 69 -3.88 -10.34 -17.89
CA GLN A 69 -3.34 -10.36 -16.52
C GLN A 69 -2.65 -9.04 -16.19
N HIS A 70 -1.84 -8.50 -17.10
CA HIS A 70 -1.17 -7.21 -16.92
C HIS A 70 -2.17 -6.05 -16.82
N ARG A 71 -3.22 -6.06 -17.64
CA ARG A 71 -4.28 -5.05 -17.57
C ARG A 71 -5.02 -5.12 -16.23
N LEU A 72 -5.39 -6.31 -15.80
CA LEU A 72 -6.09 -6.52 -14.53
C LEU A 72 -5.22 -6.13 -13.33
N SER A 73 -3.94 -6.50 -13.33
CA SER A 73 -3.02 -6.14 -12.25
C SER A 73 -2.83 -4.63 -12.14
N ALA A 74 -2.72 -3.92 -13.27
CA ALA A 74 -2.63 -2.46 -13.29
C ALA A 74 -3.89 -1.80 -12.69
N LEU A 75 -5.09 -2.26 -13.08
CA LEU A 75 -6.36 -1.75 -12.54
C LEU A 75 -6.50 -2.01 -11.03
N LEU A 76 -6.06 -3.18 -10.56
CA LEU A 76 -6.08 -3.52 -9.14
C LEU A 76 -5.10 -2.65 -8.35
N ALA A 77 -3.90 -2.41 -8.88
CA ALA A 77 -2.91 -1.55 -8.25
C ALA A 77 -3.42 -0.11 -8.12
N GLU A 78 -4.06 0.43 -9.17
CA GLU A 78 -4.65 1.77 -9.13
C GLU A 78 -5.77 1.86 -8.08
N ARG A 79 -6.67 0.87 -8.04
CA ARG A 79 -7.73 0.81 -7.02
C ARG A 79 -7.16 0.76 -5.62
N ASP A 80 -6.09 0.00 -5.41
CA ASP A 80 -5.46 -0.14 -4.09
C ASP A 80 -4.77 1.16 -3.66
N ALA A 81 -4.13 1.87 -4.59
CA ALA A 81 -3.59 3.21 -4.34
C ALA A 81 -4.70 4.18 -3.91
N GLN A 82 -5.82 4.24 -4.65
CA GLN A 82 -6.96 5.10 -4.30
C GLN A 82 -7.54 4.77 -2.92
N ARG A 83 -7.67 3.48 -2.57
CA ARG A 83 -8.14 3.06 -1.24
C ARG A 83 -7.15 3.46 -0.15
N ALA A 84 -5.85 3.31 -0.39
CA ALA A 84 -4.82 3.70 0.57
C ALA A 84 -4.87 5.20 0.85
N GLU A 85 -5.04 6.03 -0.18
CA GLU A 85 -5.19 7.48 -0.05
C GLU A 85 -6.45 7.86 0.74
N GLN A 86 -7.60 7.27 0.41
CA GLN A 86 -8.86 7.50 1.14
C GLN A 86 -8.73 7.10 2.61
N GLN A 87 -8.14 5.94 2.90
CA GLN A 87 -7.91 5.49 4.27
C GLN A 87 -6.94 6.41 5.01
N ALA A 88 -5.88 6.89 4.35
CA ALA A 88 -4.96 7.84 4.95
C ALA A 88 -5.66 9.16 5.30
N GLN A 89 -6.53 9.65 4.42
CA GLN A 89 -7.31 10.86 4.66
C GLN A 89 -8.32 10.68 5.80
N GLN A 90 -9.07 9.59 5.81
CA GLN A 90 -9.99 9.25 6.90
C GLN A 90 -9.26 9.15 8.26
N ARG A 91 -8.06 8.56 8.28
CA ARG A 91 -7.24 8.49 9.50
C ARG A 91 -6.81 9.88 9.98
N LYS A 92 -6.42 10.77 9.07
CA LYS A 92 -6.06 12.15 9.41
C LYS A 92 -7.25 12.91 9.98
N GLU A 93 -8.42 12.79 9.35
CA GLU A 93 -9.66 13.43 9.80
C GLU A 93 -10.10 12.90 11.17
N ALA A 94 -10.10 11.57 11.36
CA ALA A 94 -10.41 10.95 12.64
C ALA A 94 -9.44 11.41 13.75
N ALA A 95 -8.13 11.48 13.45
CA ALA A 95 -7.13 11.98 14.40
C ALA A 95 -7.34 13.48 14.72
N ALA A 96 -7.69 14.30 13.74
CA ALA A 96 -7.99 15.71 13.94
C ALA A 96 -9.24 15.90 14.83
N MET A 97 -10.31 15.14 14.55
CA MET A 97 -11.53 15.11 15.37
C MET A 97 -11.25 14.70 16.81
N GLN A 98 -10.49 13.61 17.02
CA GLN A 98 -10.11 13.18 18.37
C GLN A 98 -9.28 14.24 19.12
N ARG A 99 -8.33 14.89 18.45
CA ARG A 99 -7.55 15.98 19.04
C ARG A 99 -8.42 17.16 19.42
N ALA A 100 -9.37 17.54 18.57
CA ALA A 100 -10.31 18.62 18.85
C ALA A 100 -11.20 18.30 20.06
N GLN A 101 -11.75 17.08 20.12
CA GLN A 101 -12.55 16.61 21.25
C GLN A 101 -11.75 16.62 22.55
N LEU A 102 -10.52 16.09 22.55
CA LEU A 102 -9.66 16.09 23.73
C LEU A 102 -9.32 17.51 24.19
N LYS A 103 -9.08 18.44 23.25
CA LYS A 103 -8.83 19.85 23.57
C LYS A 103 -10.06 20.50 24.20
N ALA A 104 -11.26 20.24 23.67
CA ALA A 104 -12.52 20.73 24.22
C ALA A 104 -12.75 20.20 25.64
N LEU A 105 -12.60 18.90 25.87
CA LEU A 105 -12.72 18.27 27.19
C LEU A 105 -11.74 18.88 28.20
N ARG A 106 -10.47 19.08 27.80
CA ARG A 106 -9.46 19.73 28.65
C ARG A 106 -9.82 21.18 28.97
N ALA A 107 -10.36 21.93 28.01
CA ALA A 107 -10.81 23.30 28.23
C ALA A 107 -11.99 23.35 29.23
N GLN A 108 -12.98 22.46 29.06
CA GLN A 108 -14.11 22.34 29.98
C GLN A 108 -13.64 21.99 31.40
N HIS A 109 -12.74 21.01 31.55
CA HIS A 109 -12.21 20.63 32.86
C HIS A 109 -11.44 21.78 33.53
N ARG A 110 -10.65 22.55 32.76
CA ARG A 110 -9.95 23.75 33.28
C ARG A 110 -10.94 24.84 33.70
N ALA A 111 -11.99 25.09 32.92
CA ALA A 111 -13.05 26.05 33.26
C ALA A 111 -13.79 25.63 34.54
N ALA A 112 -14.18 24.35 34.65
CA ALA A 112 -14.83 23.81 35.84
C ALA A 112 -13.94 23.93 37.10
N LYS A 113 -12.64 23.63 36.98
CA LYS A 113 -11.69 23.79 38.09
C LYS A 113 -11.56 25.25 38.55
N LYS A 114 -11.48 26.19 37.60
CA LYS A 114 -11.45 27.63 37.89
C LYS A 114 -12.74 28.10 38.55
N ALA A 115 -13.90 27.68 38.06
CA ALA A 115 -15.20 28.00 38.65
C ALA A 115 -15.31 27.51 40.11
N ARG A 116 -14.89 26.25 40.37
CA ARG A 116 -14.86 25.70 41.74
C ARG A 116 -13.91 26.49 42.66
N ALA A 117 -12.73 26.87 42.19
CA ALA A 117 -11.79 27.69 42.97
C ALA A 117 -12.33 29.10 43.27
N ALA A 118 -13.03 29.72 42.31
CA ALA A 118 -13.70 31.00 42.52
C ALA A 118 -14.82 30.90 43.58
N GLN A 119 -15.62 29.84 43.54
CA GLN A 119 -16.68 29.60 44.52
C GLN A 119 -16.12 29.39 45.94
N THR A 120 -15.07 28.58 46.10
CA THR A 120 -14.46 28.35 47.42
C THR A 120 -13.84 29.62 48.01
N SER A 121 -13.15 30.42 47.20
CA SER A 121 -12.59 31.71 47.64
C SER A 121 -13.68 32.73 48.01
N ARG A 122 -14.80 32.79 47.28
CA ARG A 122 -15.95 33.65 47.62
C ARG A 122 -16.58 33.23 48.95
N LYS A 123 -16.80 31.93 49.17
CA LYS A 123 -17.30 31.40 50.45
C LYS A 123 -16.36 31.72 51.61
N LYS A 124 -15.04 31.59 51.42
CA LYS A 124 -14.04 31.95 52.44
C LYS A 124 -14.05 33.45 52.79
N ARG A 125 -14.28 34.33 51.81
CA ARG A 125 -14.42 35.79 52.05
C ARG A 125 -15.68 36.15 52.81
N GLN A 126 -16.80 35.45 52.58
CA GLN A 126 -18.05 35.68 53.31
C GLN A 126 -18.01 35.21 54.78
N ILE A 127 -17.25 34.15 55.09
CA ILE A 127 -17.20 33.59 56.45
C ILE A 127 -16.25 34.39 57.37
N LYS A 128 -15.30 35.16 56.85
CA LYS A 128 -14.40 35.97 57.68
C LYS A 128 -15.10 37.28 58.08
N PRO A 129 -15.44 37.50 59.37
CA PRO A 129 -15.99 38.77 59.81
C PRO A 129 -14.95 39.89 59.62
N ALA A 130 -15.39 41.06 59.17
CA ALA A 130 -14.52 42.22 59.04
C ALA A 130 -13.92 42.55 60.42
N PRO A 131 -12.59 42.78 60.53
CA PRO A 131 -12.00 43.19 61.79
C PRO A 131 -12.63 44.54 62.19
N GLN A 132 -13.38 44.53 63.29
CA GLN A 132 -13.93 45.75 63.90
C GLN A 132 -12.76 46.67 64.21
N ARG A 133 -12.59 47.73 63.40
CA ARG A 133 -11.58 48.77 63.64
C ARG A 133 -12.03 49.53 64.89
N LYS A 134 -11.43 49.22 66.04
CA LYS A 134 -11.64 50.03 67.26
C LYS A 134 -11.21 51.45 66.96
N VAL A 135 -12.20 52.34 66.81
CA VAL A 135 -11.96 53.79 66.76
C VAL A 135 -11.68 54.21 68.20
N VAL A 136 -10.41 54.50 68.49
CA VAL A 136 -10.02 55.13 69.74
C VAL A 136 -10.44 56.59 69.65
N VAL A 137 -11.51 56.96 70.35
CA VAL A 137 -11.92 58.36 70.52
C VAL A 137 -10.94 58.99 71.52
N PRO A 138 -10.22 60.06 71.16
CA PRO A 138 -9.35 60.76 72.10
C PRO A 138 -10.22 61.40 73.19
N GLN A 139 -9.98 61.06 74.46
CA GLN A 139 -10.53 61.85 75.56
C GLN A 139 -9.78 63.18 75.61
N GLN A 140 -10.50 64.29 75.47
CA GLN A 140 -9.96 65.62 75.69
C GLN A 140 -9.99 65.94 77.21
N PRO A 141 -8.98 66.66 77.74
CA PRO A 141 -8.97 67.13 79.12
C PRO A 141 -9.96 68.27 79.37
#